data_AF-A0A3A9EHM6-F1
#
_entry.id   AF-A0A3A9EHM6-F1
#
_cell.length_a   1.000
_cell.length_b   1.000
_cell.length_c   1.000
_cell.angle_alpha   90.00
_cell.angle_beta   90.00
_cell.angle_gamma   90.00
#
_symmetry.space_group_name_H-M   'P 1'
#
loop_
_entity.id
_entity.type
_entity.pdbx_description
1 polymer ?
#
loop_
_entity_poly.entity_id
_entity_poly.type
_entity_poly.pdbx_seq_one_letter_code
_entity_poly.pdbx_strand_id
1 'polypeptide(L)'
;MKKIFGLLCVLCAAALLSGCSTPDSLQLDLSQGCGAQVKLLHLNARTEAKRQRIEEFASILENAQPLEKDLSLFAYYPDYLMEITRDGQKTSAIVDLNGDFVDFRYPDDDTVYRSSMSVQELKKLLHQHS
;
A
#
# COMPACT_ATOMS: atom_id res chain seq x y z
N MET A 1 -55.60 13.78 6.64
CA MET A 1 -54.57 13.28 7.57
C MET A 1 -53.82 12.02 7.10
N LYS A 2 -54.34 11.20 6.18
CA LYS A 2 -53.67 9.97 5.69
C LYS A 2 -52.40 10.17 4.85
N LYS A 3 -52.19 11.34 4.23
CA LYS A 3 -51.05 11.60 3.34
C LYS A 3 -49.75 12.00 4.07
N ILE A 4 -49.84 12.42 5.32
CA ILE A 4 -48.68 12.89 6.11
C ILE A 4 -47.90 11.71 6.69
N PHE A 5 -48.60 10.63 7.09
CA PHE A 5 -47.97 9.43 7.64
C PHE A 5 -47.13 8.65 6.61
N GLY A 6 -47.52 8.65 5.33
CA GLY A 6 -46.75 8.01 4.27
C GLY A 6 -45.40 8.69 4.02
N LEU A 7 -45.35 10.01 4.15
CA LEU A 7 -44.12 10.78 3.92
C LEU A 7 -43.07 10.54 5.02
N LEU A 8 -43.51 10.32 6.27
CA LEU A 8 -42.62 10.07 7.40
C LEU A 8 -41.91 8.70 7.32
N CYS A 9 -42.61 7.68 6.81
CA CYS A 9 -42.02 6.34 6.63
C CYS A 9 -40.96 6.31 5.52
N VAL A 10 -41.12 7.10 4.44
CA VAL A 10 -40.13 7.17 3.36
C VAL A 10 -38.85 7.88 3.80
N LEU A 11 -38.97 8.92 4.64
CA LEU A 11 -37.81 9.61 5.22
C LEU A 11 -37.03 8.73 6.21
N CYS A 12 -37.71 7.91 7.01
CA CYS A 12 -37.03 6.95 7.90
C CYS A 12 -36.32 5.82 7.11
N ALA A 13 -36.89 5.37 5.99
CA ALA A 13 -36.27 4.37 5.13
C ALA A 13 -35.01 4.91 4.41
N ALA A 14 -35.00 6.19 4.03
CA ALA A 14 -33.85 6.84 3.40
C ALA A 14 -32.66 7.02 4.38
N ALA A 15 -32.92 7.22 5.67
CA ALA A 15 -31.89 7.35 6.69
C ALA A 15 -31.18 6.02 7.05
N LEU A 16 -31.76 4.87 6.69
CA LEU A 16 -31.15 3.55 6.87
C LEU A 16 -30.19 3.17 5.72
N LEU A 17 -30.19 3.94 4.63
CA LEU A 17 -29.34 3.72 3.45
C LEU A 17 -28.08 4.61 3.43
N SER A 18 -27.89 5.50 4.41
CA SER A 18 -26.66 6.31 4.55
C SER A 18 -25.48 5.54 5.17
N GLY A 19 -25.62 4.22 5.32
CA GLY A 19 -24.54 3.31 5.71
C GLY A 19 -23.59 2.93 4.57
N CYS A 20 -23.48 3.74 3.52
CA CYS A 20 -22.39 3.64 2.56
C CYS A 20 -21.10 4.09 3.27
N SER A 21 -20.53 3.20 4.09
CA SER A 21 -19.12 3.29 4.42
C SER A 21 -18.38 3.45 3.11
N THR A 22 -17.65 4.54 2.94
CA THR A 22 -16.69 4.69 1.85
C THR A 22 -15.89 3.40 1.81
N PRO A 23 -15.83 2.69 0.66
CA PRO A 23 -15.06 1.46 0.59
C PRO A 23 -13.66 1.79 1.07
N ASP A 24 -13.18 1.04 2.05
CA ASP A 24 -11.82 1.22 2.54
C ASP A 24 -10.87 1.11 1.34
N SER A 25 -10.26 2.24 1.04
CA SER A 25 -9.43 2.41 -0.15
C SER A 25 -8.00 1.95 0.08
N LEU A 26 -7.70 1.41 1.28
CA LEU A 26 -6.40 0.83 1.58
C LEU A 26 -6.10 -0.37 0.69
N GLN A 27 -5.11 -0.20 -0.18
CA GLN A 27 -4.67 -1.18 -1.16
C GLN A 27 -3.15 -1.17 -1.29
N LEU A 28 -2.60 -2.32 -1.64
CA LEU A 28 -1.18 -2.50 -1.97
C LEU A 28 -1.08 -3.21 -3.31
N ASP A 29 -0.26 -2.66 -4.20
CA ASP A 29 0.24 -3.32 -5.38
C ASP A 29 1.76 -3.47 -5.27
N LEU A 30 2.25 -4.68 -5.52
CA LEU A 30 3.66 -4.95 -5.67
C LEU A 30 3.91 -5.57 -7.03
N SER A 31 4.79 -4.95 -7.81
CA SER A 31 5.16 -5.40 -9.14
C SER A 31 6.65 -5.62 -9.25
N GLN A 32 7.09 -6.53 -10.11
CA GLN A 32 8.50 -6.72 -10.40
C GLN A 32 9.06 -5.53 -11.20
N GLY A 33 10.30 -5.15 -10.91
CA GLY A 33 10.98 -4.05 -11.60
C GLY A 33 10.30 -2.71 -11.35
N CYS A 34 10.34 -1.82 -12.34
CA CYS A 34 9.64 -0.53 -12.29
C CYS A 34 8.14 -0.64 -12.66
N GLY A 35 7.49 -1.79 -12.45
CA GLY A 35 6.06 -1.98 -12.72
C GLY A 35 5.66 -2.25 -14.17
N ALA A 36 6.61 -2.29 -15.10
CA ALA A 36 6.33 -2.57 -16.52
C ALA A 36 6.09 -4.05 -16.85
N GLN A 37 6.33 -4.96 -15.90
CA GLN A 37 6.37 -6.40 -16.14
C GLN A 37 5.19 -7.12 -15.50
N VAL A 38 5.37 -7.64 -14.29
CA VAL A 38 4.43 -8.56 -13.64
C VAL A 38 4.01 -7.99 -12.29
N LYS A 39 2.70 -7.86 -12.08
CA LYS A 39 2.14 -7.62 -10.75
C LYS A 39 2.24 -8.92 -9.94
N LEU A 40 3.06 -8.91 -8.91
CA LEU A 40 3.35 -10.06 -8.05
C LEU A 40 2.31 -10.23 -6.95
N LEU A 41 1.84 -9.10 -6.40
CA LEU A 41 0.90 -9.08 -5.29
C LEU A 41 -0.09 -7.92 -5.44
N HIS A 42 -1.37 -8.22 -5.23
CA HIS A 42 -2.42 -7.23 -5.04
C HIS A 42 -3.15 -7.54 -3.74
N LEU A 43 -3.19 -6.59 -2.82
CA LEU A 43 -3.98 -6.66 -1.60
C LEU A 43 -4.96 -5.50 -1.54
N ASN A 44 -6.15 -5.80 -1.01
CA ASN A 44 -7.11 -4.83 -0.54
C ASN A 44 -7.44 -5.15 0.92
N ALA A 45 -7.70 -4.13 1.72
CA ALA A 45 -7.95 -4.27 3.15
C ALA A 45 -9.36 -4.82 3.49
N ARG A 46 -9.86 -5.79 2.72
CA ARG A 46 -11.16 -6.44 2.93
C ARG A 46 -11.24 -7.31 4.19
N THR A 47 -10.10 -7.76 4.71
CA THR A 47 -10.00 -8.49 5.97
C THR A 47 -8.92 -7.87 6.84
N GLU A 48 -9.03 -8.04 8.15
CA GLU A 48 -8.04 -7.49 9.09
C GLU A 48 -6.63 -8.06 8.85
N ALA A 49 -6.53 -9.35 8.53
CA ALA A 49 -5.25 -9.96 8.16
C ALA A 49 -4.63 -9.32 6.90
N LYS A 50 -5.44 -8.97 5.90
CA LYS A 50 -4.94 -8.26 4.70
C LYS A 50 -4.58 -6.82 5.01
N ARG A 51 -5.37 -6.13 5.85
CA ARG A 51 -5.03 -4.79 6.32
C ARG A 51 -3.68 -4.80 7.02
N GLN A 52 -3.52 -5.67 8.02
CA GLN A 52 -2.27 -5.79 8.77
C GLN A 52 -1.09 -6.06 7.83
N ARG A 53 -1.25 -6.96 6.86
CA ARG A 53 -0.19 -7.22 5.88
C ARG A 53 0.15 -5.99 5.04
N ILE A 54 -0.83 -5.18 4.63
CA ILE A 54 -0.58 -3.91 3.93
C ILE A 54 0.19 -2.94 4.83
N GLU A 55 -0.16 -2.84 6.10
CA GLU A 55 0.56 -1.99 7.08
C GLU A 55 1.99 -2.49 7.32
N GLU A 56 2.20 -3.81 7.36
CA GLU A 56 3.54 -4.41 7.44
C GLU A 56 4.37 -4.04 6.19
N PHE A 57 3.80 -4.03 4.98
CA PHE A 57 4.50 -3.49 3.80
C PHE A 57 4.74 -1.98 3.91
N ALA A 58 3.81 -1.21 4.44
CA ALA A 58 3.97 0.23 4.64
C ALA A 58 5.16 0.54 5.56
N SER A 59 5.41 -0.31 6.56
CA SER A 59 6.56 -0.17 7.46
C SER A 59 7.93 -0.20 6.78
N ILE A 60 8.01 -0.67 5.52
CA ILE A 60 9.25 -0.56 4.71
C ILE A 60 9.66 0.91 4.57
N LEU A 61 8.67 1.80 4.39
CA LEU A 61 8.87 3.23 4.17
C LEU A 61 8.99 4.02 5.47
N GLU A 62 8.54 3.45 6.59
CA GLU A 62 8.50 4.11 7.89
C GLU A 62 9.85 4.01 8.59
N ASN A 63 10.23 5.07 9.32
CA ASN A 63 11.50 5.17 10.06
C ASN A 63 12.77 4.92 9.21
N ALA A 64 12.63 4.89 7.89
CA ALA A 64 13.71 4.71 6.96
C ALA A 64 14.69 5.88 7.06
N GLN A 65 15.98 5.58 7.00
CA GLN A 65 17.03 6.59 7.08
C GLN A 65 17.55 6.91 5.68
N PRO A 66 17.78 8.20 5.35
CA PRO A 66 18.48 8.53 4.12
C PRO A 66 19.87 7.90 4.14
N LEU A 67 20.25 7.29 3.02
CA LEU A 67 21.54 6.68 2.84
C LEU A 67 22.40 7.62 2.00
N GLU A 68 23.55 8.03 2.52
CA GLU A 68 24.58 8.72 1.73
C GLU A 68 25.20 7.74 0.73
N LYS A 69 24.46 7.46 -0.35
CA LYS A 69 24.81 6.54 -1.42
C LYS A 69 24.57 7.25 -2.75
N ASP A 70 25.54 7.16 -3.65
CA ASP A 70 25.37 7.66 -5.02
C ASP A 70 24.20 6.90 -5.68
N LEU A 71 23.27 7.63 -6.30
CA LEU A 71 22.11 7.05 -6.98
C LEU A 71 22.52 6.06 -8.08
N SER A 72 23.71 6.21 -8.67
CA SER A 72 24.26 5.23 -9.64
C SER A 72 24.49 3.85 -9.05
N LEU A 73 24.58 3.73 -7.73
CA LEU A 73 24.69 2.48 -6.99
C LEU A 73 23.32 1.91 -6.59
N PHE A 74 22.24 2.64 -6.82
CA PHE A 74 20.89 2.09 -6.80
C PHE A 74 20.67 1.29 -8.09
N ALA A 75 20.09 0.09 -7.98
CA ALA A 75 20.03 -0.81 -9.13
C ALA A 75 19.36 -0.17 -10.35
N TYR A 76 20.03 -0.27 -11.50
CA TYR A 76 19.46 0.11 -12.80
C TYR A 76 18.21 -0.73 -13.14
N TYR A 77 18.15 -1.97 -12.62
CA TYR A 77 16.97 -2.83 -12.63
C TYR A 77 16.57 -3.16 -11.19
N PRO A 78 15.72 -2.34 -10.54
CA PRO A 78 15.28 -2.59 -9.17
C PRO A 78 14.44 -3.87 -9.09
N ASP A 79 14.32 -4.45 -7.89
CA ASP A 79 13.55 -5.68 -7.70
C ASP A 79 12.04 -5.44 -7.79
N TYR A 80 11.54 -4.36 -7.17
CA TYR A 80 10.11 -4.11 -7.08
C TYR A 80 9.71 -2.65 -7.25
N LEU A 81 8.47 -2.47 -7.72
CA LEU A 81 7.69 -1.26 -7.56
C LEU A 81 6.60 -1.57 -6.55
N MET A 82 6.61 -0.83 -5.44
CA MET A 82 5.59 -0.89 -4.41
C MET A 82 4.70 0.34 -4.49
N GLU A 83 3.38 0.12 -4.54
CA GLU A 83 2.38 1.18 -4.55
C GLU A 83 1.37 0.93 -3.43
N ILE A 84 1.25 1.89 -2.51
CA ILE A 84 0.27 1.85 -1.42
C ILE A 84 -0.74 2.97 -1.68
N THR A 85 -2.01 2.62 -1.76
CA THR A 85 -3.11 3.60 -1.87
C THR A 85 -3.81 3.68 -0.52
N ARG A 86 -3.95 4.88 0.04
CA ARG A 86 -4.70 5.17 1.28
C ARG A 86 -5.54 6.42 1.06
N ASP A 87 -6.84 6.33 1.33
CA ASP A 87 -7.81 7.43 1.16
C ASP A 87 -7.76 8.11 -0.22
N GLY A 88 -7.52 7.30 -1.25
CA GLY A 88 -7.37 7.76 -2.64
C GLY A 88 -6.01 8.38 -2.99
N GLN A 89 -5.13 8.57 -2.02
CA GLN A 89 -3.76 9.02 -2.25
C GLN A 89 -2.84 7.82 -2.45
N LYS A 90 -2.02 7.85 -3.50
CA LYS A 90 -1.06 6.80 -3.81
C LYS A 90 0.36 7.24 -3.47
N THR A 91 1.08 6.38 -2.74
CA THR A 91 2.52 6.48 -2.53
C THR A 91 3.21 5.35 -3.30
N SER A 92 4.18 5.70 -4.13
CA SER A 92 4.96 4.77 -4.93
C SER A 92 6.41 4.76 -4.45
N ALA A 93 7.02 3.59 -4.31
CA ALA A 93 8.42 3.42 -3.97
C ALA A 93 9.05 2.36 -4.87
N ILE A 94 10.23 2.67 -5.40
CA ILE A 94 11.07 1.73 -6.15
C ILE A 94 11.98 1.07 -5.13
N VAL A 95 11.90 -0.25 -5.00
CA VAL A 95 12.55 -1.04 -3.95
C VAL A 95 13.61 -1.93 -4.56
N ASP A 96 14.77 -1.96 -3.92
CA ASP A 96 15.97 -2.72 -4.31
C ASP A 96 16.48 -3.54 -3.12
N LEU A 97 16.70 -4.84 -3.33
CA LEU A 97 17.22 -5.74 -2.30
C LEU A 97 18.75 -5.80 -2.41
N ASN A 98 19.42 -5.12 -1.49
CA ASN A 98 20.86 -4.94 -1.52
C ASN A 98 21.53 -5.71 -0.36
N GLY A 99 21.85 -6.98 -0.62
CA GLY A 99 22.36 -7.90 0.40
C GLY A 99 21.28 -8.24 1.42
N ASP A 100 21.49 -7.81 2.68
CA ASP A 100 20.52 -8.01 3.76
C ASP A 100 19.57 -6.81 3.95
N PHE A 101 19.82 -5.72 3.23
CA PHE A 101 19.08 -4.46 3.38
C PHE A 101 18.02 -4.29 2.29
N VAL A 102 16.92 -3.66 2.68
CA VAL A 102 15.90 -3.16 1.75
C VAL A 102 16.16 -1.67 1.57
N ASP A 103 16.67 -1.30 0.40
CA ASP A 103 16.87 0.09 0.00
C ASP A 103 15.69 0.50 -0.91
N PHE A 104 15.27 1.76 -0.87
CA PHE A 104 14.22 2.25 -1.77
C PHE A 104 14.41 3.73 -2.09
N ARG A 105 13.70 4.20 -3.12
CA ARG A 105 13.56 5.62 -3.43
C ARG A 105 12.15 5.93 -3.91
N TYR A 106 11.74 7.17 -3.77
CA TYR A 106 10.53 7.65 -4.45
C TYR A 106 10.84 7.91 -5.93
N PRO A 107 9.89 7.73 -6.85
CA PRO A 107 10.13 7.93 -8.28
C PRO A 107 10.70 9.30 -8.65
N ASP A 108 10.24 10.34 -7.95
CA ASP A 108 10.59 11.75 -8.18
C ASP A 108 11.63 12.30 -7.19
N ASP A 109 12.31 11.41 -6.45
CA ASP A 109 13.36 11.74 -5.47
C ASP A 109 14.64 10.96 -5.81
N ASP A 110 15.77 11.65 -5.74
CA ASP A 110 17.11 11.07 -5.94
C ASP A 110 17.69 10.53 -4.62
N THR A 111 17.02 10.78 -3.49
CA THR A 111 17.41 10.26 -2.18
C THR A 111 17.11 8.77 -2.10
N VAL A 112 18.14 7.98 -1.79
CA VAL A 112 17.98 6.56 -1.44
C VAL A 112 17.77 6.46 0.06
N TYR A 113 16.76 5.71 0.46
CA TYR A 113 16.45 5.42 1.85
C TYR A 113 16.74 3.95 2.13
N ARG A 114 17.16 3.67 3.37
CA ARG A 114 17.28 2.32 3.89
C ARG A 114 16.15 2.05 4.86
N SER A 115 15.37 1.02 4.58
CA SER A 115 14.34 0.52 5.48
C SER A 115 14.94 -0.05 6.75
N SER A 116 14.20 0.01 7.87
CA SER A 116 14.50 -0.80 9.06
C SER A 116 14.16 -2.28 8.87
N MET A 117 13.38 -2.63 7.84
CA MET A 117 13.03 -4.01 7.51
C MET A 117 14.18 -4.73 6.80
N SER A 118 14.46 -5.96 7.23
CA SER A 118 15.43 -6.83 6.55
C SER A 118 14.84 -7.51 5.31
N VAL A 119 15.71 -7.92 4.39
CA VAL A 119 15.30 -8.71 3.21
C VAL A 119 14.60 -10.02 3.61
N GLN A 120 15.00 -10.63 4.73
CA GLN A 120 14.38 -11.88 5.19
C GLN A 120 12.95 -11.66 5.70
N GLU A 121 12.69 -10.57 6.40
CA GLU A 121 11.34 -10.18 6.83
C GLU A 121 10.45 -9.86 5.63
N LEU A 122 10.95 -9.08 4.67
CA LEU A 122 10.24 -8.81 3.43
C LEU A 122 9.89 -10.10 2.68
N LYS A 123 10.82 -11.04 2.56
CA LYS A 123 10.56 -12.36 1.93
C LYS A 123 9.49 -13.15 2.66
N LYS A 124 9.36 -13.03 3.99
CA LYS A 124 8.26 -13.64 4.74
C LYS A 124 6.93 -12.96 4.41
N LEU A 125 6.90 -11.64 4.35
CA LEU A 125 5.71 -10.87 3.96
C LEU A 125 5.26 -11.20 2.54
N LEU A 126 6.18 -11.41 1.60
CA LEU A 126 5.87 -11.80 0.21
C LEU A 126 5.20 -13.17 0.13
N HIS A 127 5.74 -14.17 0.84
CA HIS A 127 5.26 -15.56 0.78
C HIS A 127 4.20 -15.90 1.83
N GLN A 128 3.73 -14.92 2.61
CA GLN A 128 2.62 -15.14 3.52
C GLN A 128 1.35 -15.45 2.73
N HIS A 129 0.98 -16.72 2.67
CA HIS A 129 -0.30 -17.13 2.12
C HIS A 129 -1.40 -16.80 3.14
N SER A 130 -2.43 -16.11 2.68
CA SER A 130 -3.67 -15.85 3.42
C SER A 130 -4.67 -16.95 3.14
#